data_AF-A0A212JW95-F1
#
_entry.id   AF-A0A212JW95-F1
#
_cell.length_a   1.000
_cell.length_b   1.000
_cell.length_c   1.000
_cell.angle_alpha   90.00
_cell.angle_beta   90.00
_cell.angle_gamma   90.00
#
_symmetry.space_group_name_H-M   'P 1'
#
loop_
_entity.id
_entity.type
_entity.pdbx_description
1 polymer ?
#
loop_
_entity_poly.entity_id
_entity_poly.type
_entity_poly.pdbx_seq_one_letter_code
_entity_poly.pdbx_strand_id
1 'polypeptide(L)'
;MKKLLFALFYISSIQCYSQIELSEITVYKDTIISSKVKIVDFGKYKGFVFPKEYGLVRFSHPKEKRECFDIDTILVRKIEEELTRQYYSAQKYFMEQRYNEIYEYERKYPGSYILKDLKKEEKQYWKSFEKNKDNMEKYLEDSDRQYIGYISNKGEKIIQIQITPRHYNYDDNFMKKGFSPIWLTQEGSDIEIIHYHLFTNKITINEDY
;
A
#
# COMPACT_ATOMS: atom_id res chain seq x y z
N MET A 1 7.63 3.14 45.16
CA MET A 1 6.38 3.64 45.78
C MET A 1 6.49 5.14 46.01
N LYS A 2 5.69 5.95 45.30
CA LYS A 2 5.04 7.17 45.81
C LYS A 2 3.93 7.54 44.83
N LYS A 3 2.70 7.42 45.32
CA LYS A 3 1.44 7.74 44.64
C LYS A 3 0.94 9.07 45.22
N LEU A 4 0.28 9.83 44.33
CA LEU A 4 -0.81 10.78 44.58
C LEU A 4 -0.54 12.01 45.46
N LEU A 5 -0.80 13.20 44.94
CA LEU A 5 -2.13 13.85 45.00
C LEU A 5 -2.03 15.24 44.36
N PHE A 6 -2.87 15.53 43.37
CA PHE A 6 -3.76 16.71 43.37
C PHE A 6 -4.64 16.64 42.11
N ALA A 7 -5.69 15.84 42.27
CA ALA A 7 -6.98 16.02 41.62
C ALA A 7 -7.86 16.44 42.82
N LEU A 8 -8.60 17.54 42.87
CA LEU A 8 -9.66 18.08 42.04
C LEU A 8 -10.14 19.37 42.80
N PHE A 9 -11.00 20.29 42.34
CA PHE A 9 -12.34 20.14 41.76
C PHE A 9 -12.86 21.56 41.39
N TYR A 10 -13.41 21.69 40.17
CA TYR A 10 -14.72 22.35 39.87
C TYR A 10 -14.81 23.90 39.77
N ILE A 11 -15.53 24.53 38.82
CA ILE A 11 -16.81 24.19 38.14
C ILE A 11 -16.92 24.81 36.72
N SER A 12 -17.52 24.00 35.82
CA SER A 12 -18.36 24.24 34.61
C SER A 12 -18.49 25.66 34.00
N SER A 13 -18.64 25.89 32.70
CA SER A 13 -19.52 25.21 31.73
C SER A 13 -19.34 25.84 30.34
N ILE A 14 -19.61 25.09 29.26
CA ILE A 14 -19.75 25.52 27.84
C ILE A 14 -18.38 25.70 27.14
N GLN A 15 -17.91 24.88 26.20
CA GLN A 15 -18.58 24.29 25.05
C GLN A 15 -18.29 22.79 24.93
N CYS A 16 -19.34 21.99 25.14
CA CYS A 16 -19.55 20.75 24.43
C CYS A 16 -19.77 21.13 22.96
N TYR A 17 -18.87 20.73 22.04
CA TYR A 17 -19.02 20.61 20.57
C TYR A 17 -17.61 20.61 19.96
N SER A 18 -17.01 19.45 19.75
CA SER A 18 -15.97 19.24 18.69
C SER A 18 -15.42 17.81 18.60
N GLN A 19 -15.58 16.96 19.62
CA GLN A 19 -15.10 15.57 19.53
C GLN A 19 -16.11 14.56 18.99
N ILE A 20 -17.41 14.84 19.11
CA ILE A 20 -18.48 13.95 18.63
C ILE A 20 -18.60 14.04 17.10
N GLU A 21 -18.49 15.24 16.51
CA GLU A 21 -18.61 15.39 15.06
C GLU A 21 -17.44 14.78 14.28
N LEU A 22 -16.18 14.98 14.66
CA LEU A 22 -15.05 14.45 13.89
C LEU A 22 -14.99 12.91 13.92
N SER A 23 -15.27 12.30 15.08
CA SER A 23 -15.21 10.83 15.21
C SER A 23 -16.42 10.16 14.57
N GLU A 24 -17.64 10.66 14.79
CA GLU A 24 -18.84 10.11 14.14
C GLU A 24 -18.86 10.37 12.64
N ILE A 25 -18.44 11.56 12.16
CA ILE A 25 -18.35 11.83 10.72
C ILE A 25 -17.30 10.95 10.06
N THR A 26 -16.16 10.72 10.72
CA THR A 26 -15.12 9.80 10.18
C THR A 26 -15.63 8.37 10.16
N VAL A 27 -16.21 7.88 11.26
CA VAL A 27 -16.80 6.53 11.34
C VAL A 27 -17.93 6.35 10.33
N TYR A 28 -18.80 7.34 10.16
CA TYR A 28 -19.90 7.31 9.19
C TYR A 28 -19.39 7.34 7.73
N LYS A 29 -18.38 8.17 7.44
CA LYS A 29 -17.72 8.20 6.13
C LYS A 29 -17.03 6.86 5.84
N ASP A 30 -16.31 6.31 6.81
CA ASP A 30 -15.65 5.01 6.68
C ASP A 30 -16.67 3.88 6.49
N THR A 31 -17.82 3.95 7.18
CA THR A 31 -18.92 2.98 7.01
C THR A 31 -19.52 3.07 5.60
N ILE A 32 -19.79 4.27 5.09
CA ILE A 32 -20.28 4.46 3.71
C ILE A 32 -19.26 3.99 2.69
N ILE A 33 -17.99 4.33 2.85
CA ILE A 33 -16.92 3.90 1.95
C ILE A 33 -16.78 2.37 1.98
N SER A 34 -16.89 1.75 3.16
CA SER A 34 -16.73 0.30 3.32
C SER A 34 -17.84 -0.47 2.61
N SER A 35 -19.07 0.05 2.67
CA SER A 35 -20.22 -0.52 1.96
C SER A 35 -20.10 -0.49 0.44
N LYS A 36 -19.21 0.36 -0.11
CA LYS A 36 -18.97 0.49 -1.56
C LYS A 36 -17.79 -0.32 -2.05
N VAL A 37 -17.03 -0.95 -1.16
CA VAL A 37 -15.91 -1.83 -1.54
C VAL A 37 -16.46 -3.03 -2.28
N LYS A 38 -15.98 -3.25 -3.50
CA LYS A 38 -16.34 -4.44 -4.28
C LYS A 38 -15.34 -5.54 -3.98
N ILE A 39 -15.83 -6.74 -3.77
CA ILE A 39 -15.00 -7.92 -3.53
C ILE A 39 -15.00 -8.77 -4.80
N VAL A 40 -13.81 -9.09 -5.30
CA VAL A 40 -13.60 -10.02 -6.42
C VAL A 40 -12.98 -11.30 -5.85
N ASP A 41 -13.63 -12.43 -6.09
CA ASP A 41 -13.14 -13.73 -5.69
C ASP A 41 -12.30 -14.37 -6.81
N PHE A 42 -11.09 -14.80 -6.46
CA PHE A 42 -10.15 -15.51 -7.32
C PHE A 42 -9.95 -16.98 -6.88
N GLY A 43 -10.79 -17.48 -5.98
CA GLY A 43 -10.76 -18.83 -5.42
C GLY A 43 -9.67 -18.99 -4.36
N LYS A 44 -8.42 -18.69 -4.72
CA LYS A 44 -7.29 -18.74 -3.79
C LYS A 44 -7.13 -17.49 -2.94
N TYR A 45 -7.61 -16.33 -3.36
CA TYR A 45 -7.50 -15.04 -2.67
C TYR A 45 -8.65 -14.10 -3.01
N LYS A 46 -8.79 -13.03 -2.22
CA LYS A 46 -9.77 -11.95 -2.44
C LYS A 46 -9.10 -10.69 -2.94
N GLY A 47 -9.78 -10.00 -3.86
CA GLY A 47 -9.45 -8.66 -4.30
C GLY A 47 -10.45 -7.63 -3.77
N PHE A 48 -9.97 -6.64 -3.04
CA PHE A 48 -10.76 -5.56 -2.46
C PHE A 48 -10.61 -4.29 -3.31
N VAL A 49 -11.66 -3.95 -4.05
CA VAL A 49 -11.68 -2.82 -4.97
C VAL A 49 -12.29 -1.62 -4.26
N PHE A 50 -11.45 -0.64 -3.93
CA PHE A 50 -11.89 0.54 -3.20
C PHE A 50 -12.50 1.58 -4.14
N PRO A 51 -13.57 2.26 -3.70
CA PRO A 51 -14.16 3.34 -4.48
C PRO A 51 -13.25 4.58 -4.48
N LYS A 52 -13.42 5.47 -5.46
CA LYS A 52 -12.61 6.69 -5.57
C LYS A 52 -12.62 7.56 -4.33
N GLU A 53 -13.72 7.58 -3.57
CA GLU A 53 -13.80 8.37 -2.34
C GLU A 53 -12.81 7.90 -1.28
N TYR A 54 -12.49 6.60 -1.25
CA TYR A 54 -11.42 6.07 -0.41
C TYR A 54 -10.06 6.59 -0.85
N GLY A 55 -9.77 6.55 -2.15
CA GLY A 55 -8.52 7.07 -2.71
C GLY A 55 -8.32 8.55 -2.37
N LEU A 56 -9.37 9.36 -2.46
CA LEU A 56 -9.31 10.79 -2.10
C LEU A 56 -8.94 11.02 -0.63
N VAL A 57 -9.42 10.16 0.29
CA VAL A 57 -9.04 10.22 1.70
C VAL A 57 -7.60 9.72 1.88
N ARG A 58 -7.24 8.60 1.28
CA ARG A 58 -5.91 7.98 1.39
C ARG A 58 -4.79 8.87 0.86
N PHE A 59 -5.04 9.53 -0.26
CA PHE A 59 -4.09 10.44 -0.92
C PHE A 59 -4.30 11.91 -0.55
N SER A 60 -5.05 12.21 0.52
CA SER A 60 -5.34 13.59 0.94
C SER A 60 -4.13 14.38 1.49
N HIS A 61 -2.92 13.83 1.39
CA HIS A 61 -1.72 14.46 1.91
C HIS A 61 -1.51 15.85 1.26
N PRO A 62 -1.21 16.91 2.03
CA PRO A 62 -1.23 18.30 1.56
C PRO A 62 -0.29 18.65 0.38
N LYS A 63 0.63 17.75 0.01
CA LYS A 63 1.59 17.96 -1.07
C LYS A 63 1.14 17.38 -2.42
N GLU A 64 0.17 16.46 -2.44
CA GLU A 64 -0.23 15.76 -3.67
C GLU A 64 -1.73 15.49 -3.67
N LYS A 65 -2.52 16.43 -4.19
CA LYS A 65 -3.93 16.14 -4.50
C LYS A 65 -3.98 15.28 -5.74
N ARG A 66 -4.24 13.98 -5.56
CA ARG A 66 -4.47 13.03 -6.65
C ARG A 66 -5.96 12.98 -7.00
N GLU A 67 -6.28 13.01 -8.28
CA GLU A 67 -7.63 12.67 -8.73
C GLU A 67 -7.81 11.15 -8.64
N CYS A 68 -8.96 10.68 -8.17
CA CYS A 68 -9.24 9.24 -8.01
C CYS A 68 -10.42 8.80 -8.87
N PHE A 69 -10.42 7.54 -9.31
CA PHE A 69 -11.48 6.98 -10.15
C PHE A 69 -11.91 5.58 -9.67
N ASP A 70 -13.15 5.21 -10.00
CA ASP A 70 -13.70 3.90 -9.65
C ASP A 70 -13.19 2.83 -10.62
N ILE A 71 -12.75 1.70 -10.07
CA ILE A 71 -12.26 0.57 -10.85
C ILE A 71 -13.40 -0.42 -11.10
N ASP A 72 -13.50 -0.92 -12.33
CA ASP A 72 -14.39 -2.03 -12.66
C ASP A 72 -13.76 -3.39 -12.34
N THR A 73 -14.57 -4.33 -11.87
CA THR A 73 -14.16 -5.70 -11.54
C THR A 73 -13.63 -6.49 -12.75
N ILE A 74 -14.10 -6.20 -13.97
CA ILE A 74 -13.54 -6.79 -15.20
C ILE A 74 -12.09 -6.36 -15.40
N LEU A 75 -11.82 -5.07 -15.18
CA LEU A 75 -10.46 -4.52 -15.27
C LEU A 75 -9.55 -5.15 -14.21
N VAL A 76 -10.05 -5.41 -13.00
CA VAL A 76 -9.27 -6.10 -11.94
C VAL A 76 -8.84 -7.50 -12.35
N ARG A 77 -9.68 -8.26 -13.06
CA ARG A 77 -9.28 -9.59 -13.57
C ARG A 77 -8.14 -9.49 -14.58
N LYS A 78 -8.21 -8.53 -15.51
CA LYS A 78 -7.10 -8.26 -16.46
C LYS A 78 -5.82 -7.88 -15.73
N ILE A 79 -5.92 -7.07 -14.68
CA ILE A 79 -4.78 -6.65 -13.87
C ILE A 79 -4.11 -7.84 -13.21
N GLU A 80 -4.87 -8.80 -12.67
CA GLU A 80 -4.27 -9.98 -12.04
C GLU A 80 -3.51 -10.87 -13.04
N GLU A 81 -4.00 -10.98 -14.29
CA GLU A 81 -3.27 -11.66 -15.36
C GLU A 81 -1.91 -10.97 -15.63
N GLU A 82 -1.92 -9.64 -15.73
CA GLU A 82 -0.71 -8.86 -15.98
C GLU A 82 0.24 -8.83 -14.77
N LEU A 83 -0.31 -8.76 -13.56
CA LEU A 83 0.45 -8.85 -12.31
C LEU A 83 1.19 -10.18 -12.26
N THR A 84 0.48 -11.29 -12.43
CA THR A 84 1.10 -12.63 -12.43
C THR A 84 2.19 -12.74 -13.49
N ARG A 85 1.95 -12.20 -14.70
CA ARG A 85 2.89 -12.25 -15.82
C ARG A 85 4.15 -11.40 -15.60
N GLN A 86 4.02 -10.23 -14.97
CA GLN A 86 5.07 -9.21 -14.93
C GLN A 86 5.75 -9.07 -13.57
N TYR A 87 5.17 -9.59 -12.49
CA TYR A 87 5.62 -9.32 -11.12
C TYR A 87 7.11 -9.61 -10.91
N TYR A 88 7.59 -10.81 -11.29
CA TYR A 88 9.00 -11.17 -11.17
C TYR A 88 9.92 -10.20 -11.94
N SER A 89 9.55 -9.82 -13.17
CA SER A 89 10.33 -8.88 -13.96
C SER A 89 10.30 -7.46 -13.39
N ALA A 90 9.17 -7.03 -12.83
CA ALA A 90 9.04 -5.73 -12.17
C ALA A 90 9.90 -5.66 -10.90
N GLN A 91 9.89 -6.72 -10.09
CA GLN A 91 10.76 -6.88 -8.92
C GLN A 91 12.23 -6.82 -9.28
N LYS A 92 12.61 -7.58 -10.31
CA LYS A 92 13.98 -7.58 -10.81
C LYS A 92 14.39 -6.17 -11.23
N TYR A 93 13.59 -5.52 -12.05
CA TYR A 93 13.87 -4.17 -12.54
C TYR A 93 13.99 -3.16 -11.40
N PHE A 94 13.06 -3.17 -10.44
CA PHE A 94 13.09 -2.30 -9.26
C PHE A 94 14.41 -2.46 -8.50
N MET A 95 14.83 -3.70 -8.24
CA MET A 95 16.06 -3.97 -7.48
C MET A 95 17.32 -3.65 -8.26
N GLU A 96 17.34 -3.83 -9.59
CA GLU A 96 18.41 -3.36 -10.47
C GLU A 96 18.58 -1.83 -10.37
N GLN A 97 17.48 -1.07 -10.37
CA GLN A 97 17.55 0.39 -10.20
C GLN A 97 18.14 0.78 -8.84
N ARG A 98 17.70 0.12 -7.75
CA ARG A 98 18.25 0.38 -6.40
C ARG A 98 19.76 0.12 -6.32
N TYR A 99 20.25 -0.96 -6.90
CA TYR A 99 21.70 -1.21 -6.94
C TYR A 99 22.43 -0.14 -7.74
N ASN A 100 21.89 0.29 -8.88
CA ASN A 100 22.47 1.36 -9.69
C ASN A 100 22.57 2.67 -8.89
N GLU A 101 21.53 3.05 -8.17
CA GLU A 101 21.52 4.24 -7.30
C GLU A 101 22.60 4.14 -6.20
N ILE A 102 22.73 2.98 -5.54
CA ILE A 102 23.78 2.77 -4.54
C ILE A 102 25.18 2.89 -5.19
N TYR A 103 25.39 2.32 -6.37
CA TYR A 103 26.65 2.44 -7.09
C TYR A 103 26.98 3.88 -7.49
N GLU A 104 25.99 4.67 -7.89
CA GLU A 104 26.18 6.09 -8.22
C GLU A 104 26.51 6.90 -6.96
N TYR A 105 25.83 6.62 -5.84
CA TYR A 105 26.11 7.23 -4.55
C TYR A 105 27.55 6.94 -4.10
N GLU A 106 28.00 5.69 -4.12
CA GLU A 106 29.36 5.29 -3.74
C GLU A 106 30.44 5.91 -4.64
N ARG A 107 30.17 6.05 -5.94
CA ARG A 107 31.09 6.74 -6.86
C ARG A 107 31.23 8.22 -6.51
N LYS A 108 30.13 8.86 -6.09
CA LYS A 108 30.10 10.29 -5.73
C LYS A 108 30.67 10.56 -4.34
N TYR A 109 30.52 9.62 -3.42
CA TYR A 109 30.95 9.72 -2.03
C TYR A 109 31.75 8.47 -1.61
N PRO A 110 33.02 8.36 -2.01
CA PRO A 110 33.81 7.17 -1.75
C PRO A 110 34.04 6.98 -0.24
N GLY A 111 33.58 5.86 0.33
CA GLY A 111 33.89 5.47 1.71
C GLY A 111 32.72 4.99 2.57
N SER A 112 31.48 5.05 2.09
CA SER A 112 30.31 4.52 2.80
C SER A 112 30.14 3.01 2.66
N TYR A 113 30.47 2.45 1.49
CA TYR A 113 30.57 1.01 1.26
C TYR A 113 31.87 0.67 0.51
N ILE A 114 32.49 -0.46 0.87
CA ILE A 114 33.56 -1.01 0.04
C ILE A 114 32.88 -1.57 -1.22
N LEU A 115 33.06 -0.91 -2.38
CA LEU A 115 32.47 -1.31 -3.68
C LEU A 115 32.61 -2.81 -4.01
N LYS A 116 33.67 -3.45 -3.51
CA LYS A 116 33.91 -4.89 -3.64
C LYS A 116 32.89 -5.73 -2.86
N ASP A 117 32.53 -5.30 -1.66
CA ASP A 117 31.55 -5.99 -0.80
C ASP A 117 30.14 -5.80 -1.36
N LEU A 118 29.80 -4.60 -1.84
CA LEU A 118 28.54 -4.33 -2.54
C LEU A 118 28.35 -5.26 -3.76
N LYS A 119 29.38 -5.44 -4.60
CA LYS A 119 29.33 -6.38 -5.73
C LYS A 119 29.13 -7.84 -5.30
N LYS A 120 29.69 -8.22 -4.15
CA LYS A 120 29.55 -9.56 -3.60
C LYS A 120 28.13 -9.77 -3.07
N GLU A 121 27.58 -8.80 -2.36
CA GLU A 121 26.20 -8.78 -1.87
C GLU A 121 25.21 -8.83 -3.02
N GLU A 122 25.37 -8.00 -4.05
CA GLU A 122 24.53 -8.01 -5.25
C GLU A 122 24.52 -9.40 -5.91
N LYS A 123 25.69 -10.02 -6.07
CA LYS A 123 25.78 -11.38 -6.65
C LYS A 123 25.09 -12.43 -5.79
N GLN A 124 25.16 -12.32 -4.46
CA GLN A 124 24.47 -13.25 -3.54
C GLN A 124 22.97 -13.01 -3.54
N TYR A 125 22.55 -11.75 -3.61
CA TYR A 125 21.17 -11.34 -3.76
C TYR A 125 20.57 -11.95 -5.03
N TRP A 126 21.18 -11.75 -6.21
CA TRP A 126 20.65 -12.27 -7.47
C TRP A 126 20.54 -13.79 -7.49
N LYS A 127 21.52 -14.50 -6.92
CA LYS A 127 21.44 -15.96 -6.74
C LYS A 127 20.24 -16.39 -5.88
N SER A 128 19.92 -15.62 -4.85
CA SER A 128 18.79 -15.91 -3.96
C SER A 128 17.47 -15.51 -4.60
N PHE A 129 17.45 -14.39 -5.32
CA PHE A 129 16.31 -13.86 -6.04
C PHE A 129 15.83 -14.85 -7.12
N GLU A 130 16.75 -15.35 -7.96
CA GLU A 130 16.41 -16.32 -9.00
C GLU A 130 15.86 -17.64 -8.42
N LYS A 131 16.43 -18.11 -7.30
CA LYS A 131 15.94 -19.29 -6.59
C LYS A 131 14.56 -19.10 -5.97
N ASN A 132 14.17 -17.86 -5.68
CA ASN A 132 12.91 -17.52 -5.04
C ASN A 132 11.80 -17.17 -6.05
N LYS A 133 12.01 -17.34 -7.35
CA LYS A 133 11.01 -17.04 -8.38
C LYS A 133 9.66 -17.73 -8.10
N ASP A 134 9.68 -19.04 -7.87
CA ASP A 134 8.45 -19.82 -7.62
C ASP A 134 7.79 -19.41 -6.30
N ASN A 135 8.58 -18.99 -5.30
CA ASN A 135 8.06 -18.46 -4.04
C ASN A 135 7.36 -17.11 -4.21
N MET A 136 7.77 -16.28 -5.18
CA MET A 136 7.08 -15.01 -5.49
C MET A 136 5.72 -15.25 -6.13
N GLU A 137 5.62 -16.21 -7.04
CA GLU A 137 4.33 -16.61 -7.62
C GLU A 137 3.40 -17.13 -6.52
N LYS A 138 3.91 -17.99 -5.63
CA LYS A 138 3.14 -18.47 -4.47
C LYS A 138 2.74 -17.34 -3.52
N TYR A 139 3.63 -16.38 -3.24
CA TYR A 139 3.33 -15.22 -2.41
C TYR A 139 2.16 -14.41 -2.98
N LEU A 140 2.12 -14.23 -4.30
CA LEU A 140 0.95 -13.68 -4.97
C LEU A 140 -0.26 -14.58 -4.72
N GLU A 141 -0.23 -15.88 -5.01
CA GLU A 141 -1.42 -16.74 -4.83
C GLU A 141 -1.98 -16.77 -3.38
N ASP A 142 -1.13 -16.58 -2.38
CA ASP A 142 -1.47 -16.70 -0.95
C ASP A 142 -1.82 -15.37 -0.26
N SER A 143 -1.89 -14.25 -0.99
CA SER A 143 -2.12 -12.93 -0.41
C SER A 143 -3.42 -12.29 -0.89
N ASP A 144 -4.10 -11.48 -0.09
CA ASP A 144 -5.23 -10.70 -0.61
C ASP A 144 -4.74 -9.36 -1.19
N ARG A 145 -5.51 -8.73 -2.08
CA ARG A 145 -5.11 -7.46 -2.72
C ARG A 145 -6.08 -6.34 -2.45
N GLN A 146 -5.55 -5.13 -2.48
CA GLN A 146 -6.30 -3.90 -2.46
C GLN A 146 -6.04 -3.12 -3.74
N TYR A 147 -7.09 -2.60 -4.37
CA TYR A 147 -6.99 -1.82 -5.60
C TYR A 147 -7.55 -0.42 -5.40
N ILE A 148 -6.77 0.59 -5.74
CA ILE A 148 -7.16 2.01 -5.66
C ILE A 148 -6.77 2.70 -6.97
N GLY A 149 -7.74 3.32 -7.64
CA GLY A 149 -7.51 4.00 -8.92
C GLY A 149 -7.23 5.47 -8.73
N TYR A 150 -6.12 5.97 -9.28
CA TYR A 150 -5.77 7.39 -9.25
C TYR A 150 -5.14 7.87 -10.56
N ILE A 151 -5.17 9.18 -10.76
CA ILE A 151 -4.51 9.85 -11.87
C ILE A 151 -3.26 10.52 -11.34
N SER A 152 -2.11 10.19 -11.92
CA SER A 152 -0.83 10.80 -11.56
C SER A 152 -0.79 12.28 -11.96
N ASN A 153 0.20 13.01 -11.44
CA ASN A 153 0.42 14.42 -11.80
C ASN A 153 0.71 14.61 -13.31
N LYS A 154 1.05 13.54 -14.02
CA LYS A 154 1.28 13.53 -15.48
C LYS A 154 0.02 13.18 -16.29
N GLY A 155 -1.13 13.01 -15.63
CA GLY A 155 -2.39 12.63 -16.27
C GLY A 155 -2.53 11.13 -16.55
N GLU A 156 -1.62 10.29 -16.03
CA GLU A 156 -1.66 8.86 -16.24
C GLU A 156 -2.64 8.18 -15.27
N LYS A 157 -3.53 7.33 -15.79
CA LYS A 157 -4.38 6.50 -14.93
C LYS A 157 -3.62 5.30 -14.42
N ILE A 158 -3.46 5.23 -13.11
CA ILE A 158 -2.73 4.19 -12.40
C ILE A 158 -3.69 3.49 -11.43
N ILE A 159 -3.51 2.18 -11.29
CA ILE A 159 -4.11 1.42 -10.21
C ILE A 159 -3.01 1.04 -9.25
N GLN A 160 -3.09 1.59 -8.03
CA GLN A 160 -2.27 1.14 -6.92
C GLN A 160 -2.79 -0.20 -6.43
N ILE A 161 -1.90 -1.17 -6.34
CA ILE A 161 -2.15 -2.50 -5.83
C ILE A 161 -1.30 -2.67 -4.58
N GLN A 162 -1.95 -2.96 -3.47
CA GLN A 162 -1.27 -3.30 -2.23
C GLN A 162 -1.50 -4.78 -1.94
N ILE A 163 -0.40 -5.52 -1.75
CA ILE A 163 -0.45 -6.92 -1.33
C ILE A 163 -0.63 -6.97 0.19
N THR A 164 -1.58 -7.77 0.64
CA THR A 164 -1.94 -7.94 2.04
C THR A 164 -1.76 -9.42 2.41
N PRO A 165 -0.67 -9.78 3.12
CA PRO A 165 -0.44 -11.17 3.52
C PRO A 165 -1.59 -11.68 4.40
N ARG A 166 -2.08 -12.89 4.12
CA ARG A 166 -3.22 -13.52 4.83
C ARG A 166 -3.02 -13.84 6.30
N HIS A 167 -1.84 -13.58 6.86
CA HIS A 167 -1.57 -13.80 8.29
C HIS A 167 -2.48 -12.95 9.20
N TYR A 168 -3.13 -11.92 8.66
CA TYR A 168 -4.21 -11.24 9.31
C TYR A 168 -5.52 -11.97 9.00
N ASN A 169 -6.03 -12.74 9.97
CA ASN A 169 -7.38 -13.32 9.93
C ASN A 169 -8.42 -12.20 9.83
N TYR A 170 -8.72 -11.76 8.60
CA TYR A 170 -9.81 -10.86 8.30
C TYR A 170 -11.13 -11.64 8.42
N ASP A 171 -11.64 -11.84 9.64
CA ASP A 171 -13.03 -12.25 9.85
C ASP A 171 -13.92 -11.26 9.06
N ASP A 172 -15.00 -11.75 8.44
CA ASP A 172 -16.03 -10.91 7.82
C ASP A 172 -16.56 -9.83 8.79
N ASN A 173 -16.45 -10.05 10.11
CA ASN A 173 -16.71 -9.04 11.13
C ASN A 173 -15.60 -7.98 11.30
N PHE A 174 -14.34 -8.30 11.00
CA PHE A 174 -13.23 -7.33 11.00
C PHE A 174 -13.44 -6.27 9.90
N MET A 175 -13.93 -6.68 8.73
CA MET A 175 -14.32 -5.77 7.65
C MET A 175 -15.53 -4.90 8.02
N LYS A 176 -16.46 -5.42 8.84
CA LYS A 176 -17.66 -4.69 9.32
C LYS A 176 -17.40 -3.75 10.50
N LYS A 177 -16.31 -3.92 11.24
CA LYS A 177 -15.96 -3.10 12.42
C LYS A 177 -15.24 -1.79 12.07
N GLY A 178 -15.18 -1.46 10.78
CA GLY A 178 -14.58 -0.22 10.27
C GLY A 178 -13.22 -0.48 9.62
N PHE A 179 -12.85 0.43 8.72
CA PHE A 179 -11.49 0.51 8.17
C PHE A 179 -10.50 0.69 9.32
N SER A 180 -9.84 -0.39 9.74
CA SER A 180 -8.74 -0.28 10.70
C SER A 180 -7.71 0.73 10.16
N PRO A 181 -7.08 1.56 11.01
CA PRO A 181 -5.91 2.35 10.64
C PRO A 181 -4.83 1.53 9.91
N ILE A 182 -4.78 0.21 10.03
CA ILE A 182 -3.88 -0.66 9.26
C ILE A 182 -4.14 -0.59 7.73
N TRP A 183 -5.36 -0.24 7.29
CA TRP A 183 -5.72 -0.04 5.88
C TRP A 183 -5.42 1.39 5.40
N LEU A 184 -5.51 2.38 6.31
CA LEU A 184 -5.37 3.81 6.05
C LEU A 184 -3.94 4.36 6.28
N THR A 185 -3.24 3.77 7.23
CA THR A 185 -1.92 4.14 7.74
C THR A 185 -1.08 2.88 7.85
N GLN A 186 -0.47 2.50 6.75
CA GLN A 186 0.86 1.93 6.85
C GLN A 186 1.80 2.93 6.18
N GLU A 187 1.97 4.05 6.85
CA GLU A 187 3.20 4.83 6.75
C GLU A 187 4.24 4.08 7.60
N GLY A 188 4.88 3.10 6.98
CA GLY A 188 5.86 2.21 7.58
C GLY A 188 6.59 1.47 6.48
N SER A 189 7.91 1.44 6.54
CA SER A 189 8.89 1.25 5.46
C SER A 189 8.91 -0.08 4.70
N ASP A 190 7.94 -0.98 4.89
CA ASP A 190 8.06 -2.37 4.41
C ASP A 190 6.87 -2.86 3.57
N ILE A 191 5.97 -1.97 3.13
CA ILE A 191 4.93 -2.37 2.16
C ILE A 191 5.43 -2.17 0.74
N GLU A 192 5.32 -3.24 -0.02
CA GLU A 192 5.42 -3.19 -1.47
C GLU A 192 4.15 -2.58 -2.07
N ILE A 193 4.31 -1.40 -2.68
CA ILE A 193 3.28 -0.75 -3.47
C ILE A 193 3.54 -1.07 -4.92
N ILE A 194 2.55 -1.67 -5.58
CA ILE A 194 2.62 -2.03 -6.99
C ILE A 194 1.75 -1.04 -7.76
N HIS A 195 2.25 -0.55 -8.89
CA HIS A 195 1.48 0.30 -9.79
C HIS A 195 1.20 -0.44 -11.09
N TYR A 196 -0.07 -0.44 -11.48
CA TYR A 196 -0.49 -0.87 -12.81
C TYR A 196 -0.90 0.33 -13.65
N HIS A 197 -0.14 0.55 -14.73
CA HIS A 197 -0.31 1.68 -15.64
C HIS A 197 -1.34 1.32 -16.72
N LEU A 198 -2.54 1.91 -16.67
CA LEU A 198 -3.66 1.48 -17.53
C LEU A 198 -3.37 1.59 -19.03
N PHE A 199 -2.59 2.59 -19.44
CA PHE A 199 -2.33 2.84 -20.85
C PHE A 199 -1.30 1.86 -21.43
N THR A 200 -0.25 1.56 -20.67
CA THR A 200 0.87 0.71 -21.10
C THR A 200 0.68 -0.75 -20.70
N ASN A 201 -0.28 -1.04 -19.81
CA ASN A 201 -0.45 -2.32 -19.12
C ASN A 201 0.84 -2.77 -18.41
N LYS A 202 1.65 -1.81 -17.91
CA LYS A 202 2.93 -2.09 -17.24
C LYS A 202 2.72 -2.23 -15.74
N ILE A 203 3.40 -3.20 -15.13
CA ILE A 203 3.56 -3.31 -13.68
C ILE A 203 4.89 -2.70 -13.25
N THR A 204 4.86 -1.86 -12.22
CA THR A 204 6.03 -1.26 -11.59
C THR A 204 5.88 -1.31 -10.07
N ILE A 205 6.98 -1.10 -9.35
CA ILE A 205 7.04 -1.26 -7.89
C ILE A 205 7.63 -0.01 -7.29
N ASN A 206 6.96 0.54 -6.27
CA ASN A 206 7.42 1.65 -5.43
C ASN A 206 7.87 2.89 -6.22
N GLU A 207 7.18 3.25 -7.31
CA GLU A 207 7.54 4.44 -8.11
C GLU A 207 7.30 5.79 -7.40
N ASP A 208 6.55 5.80 -6.31
CA ASP A 208 6.17 7.01 -5.57
C ASP A 208 7.18 7.39 -4.45
N TYR A 209 8.37 6.77 -4.42
CA TYR A 209 9.45 7.07 -3.46
C TYR A 209 10.54 7.99 -4.02
#